data_AF-A0A2N3GB69-F1
#
_entry.id   AF-A0A2N3GB69-F1
#
_cell.length_a   1.000
_cell.length_b   1.000
_cell.length_c   1.000
_cell.angle_alpha   90.00
_cell.angle_beta   90.00
_cell.angle_gamma   90.00
#
_symmetry.space_group_name_H-M   'P 1'
#
loop_
_entity.id
_entity.type
_entity.pdbx_description
1 polymer ?
#
loop_
_entity_poly.entity_id
_entity_poly.type
_entity_poly.pdbx_seq_one_letter_code
_entity_poly.pdbx_strand_id
1 'polypeptide(L)'
;MKLTLRMVVIASLLALSMILAGASGCTGDDNLAVRATEDALRESGIDGYDPKEGDAKKLTTRDSESHQMIAKMRFLEYDMSPNLEDYRGVYLVDMTDENGNTMTAVCYSQNGEVLSLLPKSSTGK
;
A
#
# COMPACT_ATOMS: atom_id res chain seq x y z
N MET A 1 18.52 -44.24 -30.85
CA MET A 1 18.14 -43.76 -29.50
C MET A 1 18.86 -42.46 -29.14
N LYS A 2 18.63 -41.35 -29.86
CA LYS A 2 19.22 -40.02 -29.55
C LYS A 2 18.23 -38.85 -29.67
N LEU A 3 17.05 -39.08 -30.26
CA LEU A 3 16.03 -38.06 -30.50
C LEU A 3 15.06 -37.88 -29.32
N THR A 4 14.73 -38.96 -28.61
CA THR A 4 13.83 -38.92 -27.44
C THR A 4 14.46 -38.24 -26.23
N LEU A 5 15.80 -38.25 -26.11
CA LEU A 5 16.51 -37.63 -24.99
C LEU A 5 16.49 -36.08 -25.07
N ARG A 6 16.46 -35.50 -26.28
CA ARG A 6 16.43 -34.03 -26.46
C ARG A 6 15.06 -33.42 -26.16
N MET A 7 13.98 -34.14 -26.45
CA MET A 7 12.60 -33.69 -26.16
C MET A 7 12.30 -33.60 -24.66
N VAL A 8 12.86 -34.51 -23.84
CA VAL A 8 12.65 -34.50 -22.39
C VAL A 8 13.37 -33.33 -21.72
N VAL A 9 14.57 -32.97 -22.19
CA VAL A 9 15.32 -31.82 -21.62
C VAL A 9 14.61 -30.49 -21.90
N ILE A 10 13.99 -30.33 -23.08
CA ILE A 10 13.28 -29.09 -23.44
C ILE A 10 11.95 -28.99 -22.67
N ALA A 11 11.24 -30.11 -22.49
CA ALA A 11 10.01 -30.13 -21.71
C ALA A 11 10.24 -29.85 -20.21
N SER A 12 11.37 -30.29 -19.65
CA SER A 12 11.72 -29.97 -18.25
C SER A 12 12.17 -28.51 -18.05
N LEU A 13 12.72 -27.85 -19.07
CA LEU A 13 13.10 -26.43 -18.99
C LEU A 13 11.90 -25.48 -19.05
N LEU A 14 10.79 -25.88 -19.68
CA LEU A 14 9.53 -25.11 -19.72
C LEU A 14 8.69 -25.25 -18.45
N ALA A 15 8.87 -26.32 -17.68
CA ALA A 15 8.20 -26.49 -16.39
C ALA A 15 8.89 -25.71 -15.25
N LEU A 16 10.15 -25.27 -15.45
CA LEU A 16 10.92 -24.55 -14.44
C LEU A 16 10.85 -23.02 -14.56
N SER A 17 10.05 -22.48 -15.49
CA SER A 17 9.81 -21.03 -15.63
C SER A 17 8.54 -20.54 -14.92
N MET A 18 7.77 -21.42 -14.28
CA MET A 18 6.55 -21.06 -13.54
C MET A 18 6.74 -20.99 -12.02
N ILE A 19 7.96 -20.72 -11.55
CA ILE A 19 8.22 -20.46 -10.13
C ILE A 19 9.02 -19.16 -10.00
N LEU A 20 8.41 -18.05 -10.43
CA LEU A 20 8.84 -16.69 -10.06
C LEU A 20 7.69 -15.66 -10.08
N ALA A 21 6.44 -16.09 -10.22
CA ALA A 21 5.25 -15.25 -10.04
C ALA A 21 4.56 -15.49 -8.68
N GLY A 22 5.31 -15.98 -7.69
CA GLY A 22 4.82 -16.30 -6.34
C GLY A 22 5.12 -15.24 -5.28
N ALA A 23 5.65 -14.07 -5.65
CA ALA A 23 6.01 -13.00 -4.70
C ALA A 23 5.70 -11.58 -5.18
N SER A 24 4.99 -11.41 -6.31
CA SER A 24 4.71 -10.09 -6.91
C SER A 24 3.26 -9.65 -6.70
N GLY A 25 2.69 -9.93 -5.53
CA GLY A 25 1.31 -9.57 -5.18
C GLY A 25 1.15 -8.74 -3.91
N CYS A 26 2.25 -8.39 -3.23
CA CYS A 26 2.20 -7.59 -1.99
C CYS A 26 2.93 -6.25 -2.14
N THR A 27 4.10 -6.22 -2.80
CA THR A 27 4.97 -5.03 -2.82
C THR A 27 4.52 -3.92 -3.78
N GLY A 28 3.63 -4.22 -4.74
CA GLY A 28 3.20 -3.26 -5.76
C GLY A 28 2.33 -2.16 -5.18
N ASP A 29 1.27 -2.55 -4.47
CA ASP A 29 0.31 -1.60 -3.87
C ASP A 29 0.93 -0.84 -2.68
N ASP A 30 1.80 -1.49 -1.91
CA ASP A 30 2.47 -0.87 -0.75
C ASP A 30 3.35 0.31 -1.20
N ASN A 31 4.10 0.15 -2.30
CA ASN A 31 4.90 1.23 -2.89
C ASN A 31 4.03 2.33 -3.51
N LEU A 32 2.84 2.01 -4.02
CA LEU A 32 1.90 3.01 -4.51
C LEU A 32 1.30 3.84 -3.38
N ALA A 33 1.02 3.23 -2.22
CA ALA A 33 0.53 3.94 -1.04
C ALA A 33 1.58 4.91 -0.47
N VAL A 34 2.86 4.49 -0.41
CA VAL A 34 3.97 5.37 -0.03
C VAL A 34 4.06 6.57 -0.97
N ARG A 35 4.09 6.36 -2.28
CA ARG A 35 4.16 7.45 -3.28
C ARG A 35 2.97 8.39 -3.22
N ALA A 36 1.75 7.85 -3.09
CA ALA A 36 0.56 8.67 -2.92
C ALA A 36 0.63 9.55 -1.66
N THR A 37 1.30 9.06 -0.62
CA THR A 37 1.51 9.82 0.61
C THR A 37 2.57 10.91 0.44
N GLU A 38 3.68 10.63 -0.24
CA GLU A 38 4.68 11.64 -0.62
C GLU A 38 4.05 12.77 -1.45
N ASP A 39 3.21 12.41 -2.43
CA ASP A 39 2.50 13.37 -3.27
C ASP A 39 1.54 14.24 -2.45
N ALA A 40 0.78 13.64 -1.53
CA ALA A 40 -0.13 14.37 -0.65
C ALA A 40 0.60 15.31 0.31
N LEU A 41 1.77 14.91 0.84
CA LEU A 41 2.60 15.76 1.70
C LEU A 41 3.07 17.00 0.93
N ARG A 42 3.59 16.78 -0.28
CA ARG A 42 4.05 17.84 -1.18
C ARG A 42 2.93 18.81 -1.56
N GLU A 43 1.74 18.30 -1.88
CA GLU A 43 0.58 19.14 -2.21
C GLU A 43 0.09 19.95 -0.99
N SER A 44 0.17 19.36 0.21
CA SER A 44 -0.25 20.00 1.45
C SER A 44 0.79 21.00 1.99
N GLY A 45 2.00 21.04 1.43
CA GLY A 45 3.11 21.85 1.92
C GLY A 45 3.66 21.37 3.27
N ILE A 46 3.47 20.09 3.60
CA ILE A 46 4.02 19.48 4.81
C ILE A 46 5.39 18.91 4.47
N ASP A 47 6.43 19.59 4.92
CA ASP A 47 7.81 19.16 4.74
C ASP A 47 8.34 18.42 5.99
N GLY A 48 9.40 17.63 5.80
CA GLY A 48 10.15 17.00 6.89
C GLY A 48 9.58 15.68 7.41
N TYR A 49 8.44 15.22 6.88
CA TYR A 49 7.93 13.87 7.12
C TYR A 49 8.31 12.95 5.96
N ASP A 50 8.92 11.81 6.27
CA ASP A 50 9.36 10.84 5.27
C ASP A 50 8.62 9.51 5.48
N PRO A 51 7.76 9.08 4.55
CA PRO A 51 7.14 7.76 4.59
C PRO A 51 8.18 6.71 4.20
N LYS A 52 8.46 5.76 5.10
CA LYS A 52 9.46 4.72 4.80
C LYS A 52 8.97 3.77 3.72
N GLU A 53 9.77 3.60 2.67
CA GLU A 53 9.50 2.61 1.62
C GLU A 53 9.31 1.21 2.22
N GLY A 54 8.18 0.57 1.90
CA GLY A 54 7.82 -0.75 2.42
C GLY A 54 7.10 -0.77 3.78
N ASP A 55 6.81 0.39 4.37
CA ASP A 55 6.09 0.50 5.67
C ASP A 55 4.58 0.74 5.50
N ALA A 56 4.07 0.65 4.26
CA ALA A 56 2.64 0.67 4.02
C ALA A 56 2.01 -0.64 4.52
N LYS A 57 1.21 -0.53 5.57
CA LYS A 57 0.49 -1.67 6.15
C LYS A 57 -0.90 -1.77 5.56
N LYS A 58 -1.14 -2.80 4.75
CA LYS A 58 -2.48 -3.12 4.27
C LYS A 58 -3.43 -3.42 5.42
N LEU A 59 -4.59 -2.78 5.40
CA LEU A 59 -5.70 -2.95 6.32
C LEU A 59 -6.76 -3.86 5.71
N THR A 60 -7.24 -4.80 6.51
CA THR A 60 -8.34 -5.70 6.21
C THR A 60 -9.34 -5.71 7.36
N THR A 61 -10.54 -6.23 7.13
CA THR A 61 -11.56 -6.43 8.18
C THR A 61 -11.15 -7.45 9.25
N ARG A 62 -10.03 -8.16 9.05
CA ARG A 62 -9.45 -9.12 9.99
C ARG A 62 -8.37 -8.50 10.91
N ASP A 63 -7.92 -7.29 10.61
CA ASP A 63 -6.98 -6.57 11.47
C ASP A 63 -7.64 -6.06 12.75
N SER A 64 -6.83 -5.69 13.75
CA SER A 64 -7.37 -5.23 15.03
C SER A 64 -8.27 -4.00 14.87
N GLU A 65 -9.32 -3.93 15.68
CA GLU A 65 -10.28 -2.81 15.65
C GLU A 65 -9.59 -1.45 15.80
N SER A 66 -8.50 -1.37 16.57
CA SER A 66 -7.70 -0.15 16.71
C SER A 66 -7.10 0.35 15.40
N HIS A 67 -6.55 -0.53 14.55
CA HIS A 67 -6.02 -0.13 13.25
C HIS A 67 -7.16 0.24 12.28
N GLN A 68 -8.26 -0.50 12.33
CA GLN A 68 -9.45 -0.16 11.52
C GLN A 68 -10.03 1.20 11.93
N MET A 69 -9.99 1.54 13.22
CA MET A 69 -10.50 2.80 13.75
C MET A 69 -9.72 3.99 13.21
N ILE A 70 -8.39 3.89 13.06
CA ILE A 70 -7.58 4.96 12.46
C ILE A 70 -8.07 5.27 11.04
N ALA A 71 -8.24 4.24 10.20
CA ALA A 71 -8.74 4.41 8.84
C ALA A 71 -10.18 4.95 8.81
N LYS A 72 -11.07 4.38 9.62
CA LYS A 72 -12.47 4.80 9.72
C LYS A 72 -12.60 6.27 10.12
N MET A 73 -11.87 6.69 11.14
CA MET A 73 -11.86 8.08 11.60
C MET A 73 -11.33 9.01 10.50
N ARG A 74 -10.24 8.63 9.80
CA ARG A 74 -9.72 9.43 8.69
C ARG A 74 -10.71 9.55 7.53
N PHE A 75 -11.42 8.48 7.17
CA PHE A 75 -12.47 8.57 6.16
C PHE A 75 -13.59 9.52 6.59
N LEU A 76 -14.04 9.43 7.84
CA LEU A 76 -15.07 10.33 8.38
C LEU A 76 -14.60 11.80 8.41
N GLU A 77 -13.33 12.06 8.71
CA GLU A 77 -12.76 13.42 8.65
C GLU A 77 -12.90 14.06 7.26
N TYR A 78 -12.92 13.25 6.20
CA TYR A 78 -13.04 13.68 4.80
C TYR A 78 -14.45 13.48 4.23
N ASP A 79 -15.47 13.27 5.08
CA ASP A 79 -16.85 13.02 4.67
C ASP A 79 -17.01 11.78 3.76
N MET A 80 -16.13 10.79 3.95
CA MET A 80 -16.11 9.54 3.19
C MET A 80 -16.72 8.37 3.98
N SER A 81 -17.05 7.27 3.29
CA SER A 81 -17.59 6.07 3.93
C SER A 81 -16.54 5.43 4.85
N PRO A 82 -16.88 5.13 6.12
CA PRO A 82 -16.00 4.41 7.03
C PRO A 82 -15.96 2.89 6.74
N ASN A 83 -16.78 2.39 5.81
CA ASN A 83 -16.77 0.97 5.50
C ASN A 83 -15.54 0.61 4.65
N LEU A 84 -14.63 -0.17 5.22
CA LEU A 84 -13.37 -0.56 4.55
C LEU A 84 -13.63 -1.39 3.27
N GLU A 85 -14.76 -2.10 3.21
CA GLU A 85 -15.13 -2.93 2.05
C GLU A 85 -15.58 -2.13 0.83
N ASP A 86 -15.84 -0.83 1.00
CA ASP A 86 -16.18 0.06 -0.12
C ASP A 86 -14.94 0.39 -0.99
N TYR A 87 -13.74 0.07 -0.50
CA TYR A 87 -12.46 0.35 -1.15
C TYR A 87 -11.77 -0.95 -1.57
N ARG A 88 -11.03 -0.93 -2.69
CA ARG A 88 -10.31 -2.13 -3.17
C ARG A 88 -9.14 -2.53 -2.27
N GLY A 89 -8.60 -1.55 -1.55
CA GLY A 89 -7.55 -1.72 -0.57
C GLY A 89 -7.44 -0.46 0.26
N VAL A 90 -7.12 -0.64 1.54
CA VAL A 90 -6.83 0.45 2.47
C VAL A 90 -5.46 0.14 3.06
N TYR A 91 -4.63 1.17 3.22
CA TYR A 91 -3.27 1.05 3.73
C TYR A 91 -3.02 2.14 4.76
N LEU A 92 -2.30 1.82 5.83
CA LEU A 92 -1.76 2.80 6.75
C LEU A 92 -0.31 3.05 6.38
N VAL A 93 0.08 4.31 6.29
CA VAL A 93 1.46 4.70 6.03
C VAL A 93 1.91 5.58 7.18
N ASP A 94 2.83 5.07 7.98
CA ASP A 94 3.45 5.82 9.06
C ASP A 94 4.62 6.63 8.50
N MET A 95 4.70 7.88 8.93
CA MET A 95 5.74 8.83 8.59
C MET A 95 6.37 9.33 9.88
N THR A 96 7.67 9.61 9.87
CA THR A 96 8.38 10.16 11.02
C THR A 96 9.21 11.35 10.57
N ASP A 97 9.19 12.43 11.35
CA ASP A 97 10.03 13.60 11.10
C ASP A 97 11.44 13.46 11.74
N GLU A 98 12.32 14.41 11.47
CA GLU A 98 13.67 14.47 12.05
C GLU A 98 13.68 14.61 13.59
N ASN A 99 12.55 15.05 14.19
CA ASN A 99 12.39 15.20 15.63
C ASN A 99 11.82 13.93 16.30
N GLY A 100 11.48 12.90 15.53
CA GLY A 100 10.84 11.67 16.01
C GLY A 100 9.33 11.76 16.19
N ASN A 101 8.68 12.82 15.71
CA ASN A 101 7.23 12.92 15.67
C ASN A 101 6.69 12.01 14.58
N THR A 102 5.71 11.18 14.93
CA THR A 102 5.06 10.27 13.99
C THR A 102 3.73 10.83 13.51
N MET A 103 3.42 10.59 12.24
CA MET A 103 2.14 10.90 11.62
C MET A 103 1.70 9.71 10.77
N THR A 104 0.41 9.38 10.83
CA THR A 104 -0.15 8.27 10.03
C THR A 104 -1.09 8.82 8.95
N ALA A 105 -0.77 8.50 7.69
CA ALA A 105 -1.64 8.70 6.55
C ALA A 105 -2.49 7.44 6.29
N VAL A 106 -3.67 7.64 5.74
CA VAL A 106 -4.53 6.54 5.31
C VAL A 106 -4.64 6.60 3.80
N CYS A 107 -4.09 5.58 3.14
CA CYS A 107 -4.22 5.43 1.70
C CYS A 107 -5.36 4.49 1.36
N TYR A 108 -6.04 4.74 0.26
CA TYR A 108 -7.09 3.87 -0.23
C TYR A 108 -7.02 3.75 -1.75
N SER A 109 -7.38 2.58 -2.26
CA SER A 109 -7.49 2.33 -3.69
C SER A 109 -8.93 2.45 -4.15
N GLN A 110 -9.16 3.38 -5.08
CA GLN A 110 -10.45 3.59 -5.73
C GLN A 110 -10.23 3.70 -7.24
N ASN A 111 -11.03 2.98 -8.04
CA ASN A 111 -10.99 3.03 -9.50
C ASN A 111 -9.62 2.74 -10.16
N GLY A 112 -8.70 2.06 -9.46
CA GLY A 112 -7.36 1.73 -9.96
C GLY A 112 -6.29 2.79 -9.64
N GLU A 113 -6.67 3.86 -8.95
CA GLU A 113 -5.77 4.86 -8.39
C GLU A 113 -5.63 4.66 -6.88
N VAL A 114 -4.48 5.05 -6.32
CA VAL A 114 -4.22 5.04 -4.88
C VAL A 114 -4.12 6.49 -4.42
N LEU A 115 -4.97 6.88 -3.48
CA LEU A 115 -5.05 8.23 -2.95
C LEU A 115 -4.68 8.20 -1.47
N SER A 116 -3.98 9.23 -0.98
CA SER A 116 -3.58 9.35 0.42
C SER A 116 -4.36 10.46 1.13
N LEU A 117 -4.85 10.16 2.33
CA LEU A 117 -5.51 11.09 3.22
C LEU A 117 -4.61 11.40 4.40
N LEU A 118 -4.09 12.62 4.43
CA LEU A 118 -3.32 13.15 5.55
C LEU A 118 -4.25 13.63 6.69
N PRO A 119 -3.77 13.72 7.94
CA PRO A 119 -4.58 14.27 9.02
C PRO A 119 -4.90 15.75 8.74
N LYS A 120 -6.19 16.14 8.85
CA LYS A 120 -6.60 17.54 8.64
C LYS A 120 -5.87 18.54 9.55
N SER A 121 -5.57 18.12 10.78
CA SER A 121 -4.77 18.89 11.74
C SER A 121 -3.38 19.27 11.22
N SER A 122 -2.85 18.51 10.26
CA SER A 122 -1.52 18.71 9.67
C SER A 122 -1.58 19.46 8.34
N THR A 123 -2.70 19.39 7.62
CA THR A 123 -2.88 20.03 6.30
C THR A 123 -3.50 21.44 6.38
N GLY A 124 -3.82 21.95 7.58
CA GLY A 124 -4.40 23.28 7.77
C GLY A 124 -5.79 23.49 7.15
N LYS A 125 -6.52 22.40 6.87
CA LYS A 125 -7.85 22.37 6.22
C LYS A 125 -8.93 21.84 7.14
#